data_AF-A0A2J6RP21-F1
#
_entry.id   AF-A0A2J6RP21-F1
#
_cell.length_a   1.000
_cell.length_b   1.000
_cell.length_c   1.000
_cell.angle_alpha   90.00
_cell.angle_beta   90.00
_cell.angle_gamma   90.00
#
_symmetry.space_group_name_H-M   'P 1'
#
loop_
_entity.id
_entity.type
_entity.pdbx_description
1 polymer ?
#
loop_
_entity_poly.entity_id
_entity_poly.type
_entity_poly.pdbx_seq_one_letter_code
_entity_poly.pdbx_strand_id
1 'polypeptide(L)'
;MSFGYAIGDFLLLTQIAWNVVQNSRKACGAHDELTSEVTSLHIVLRRLQVEVSKPNSILTQSDDSLNRIEELAQLSSDCRRVLKTLDGILEKYNALSEEKRGVMKLWKRVQFRNGEMLDLADLRLKVSTSTSALTLFLNMLLIGSQGKVESYMESQGDELRQMRRSLNWITAEMQAKAPKAGEGSILTTYAGDDKAVWKDFRRELLKEGFSCEVLQRHKQTIKDYVMELGSR
;
A
#
# COMPACT_ATOMS: atom_id res chain seq x y z
N MET A 1 12.57 11.87 19.49
CA MET A 1 12.89 11.59 18.08
C MET A 1 11.77 12.17 17.24
N SER A 2 12.07 13.16 16.40
CA SER A 2 11.08 13.84 15.56
C SER A 2 10.59 12.87 14.49
N PHE A 3 9.30 12.53 14.52
CA PHE A 3 8.62 11.84 13.42
C PHE A 3 8.75 12.70 12.15
N GLY A 4 9.70 12.36 11.28
CA GLY A 4 9.67 12.81 9.89
C GLY A 4 8.39 12.29 9.24
N TYR A 5 7.70 13.15 8.47
CA TYR A 5 6.45 12.90 7.75
C TYR A 5 5.45 12.00 8.51
N ALA A 6 4.64 12.62 9.37
CA ALA A 6 3.76 11.88 10.25
C ALA A 6 2.66 11.16 9.44
N ILE A 7 2.15 10.03 9.95
CA ILE A 7 0.94 9.36 9.42
C ILE A 7 -0.22 10.35 9.21
N GLY A 8 -0.29 11.39 10.05
CA GLY A 8 -1.24 12.50 9.91
C GLY A 8 -1.10 13.29 8.60
N ASP A 9 0.12 13.46 8.08
CA ASP A 9 0.36 14.13 6.80
C ASP A 9 -0.21 13.32 5.63
N PHE A 10 -0.10 11.99 5.69
CA PHE A 10 -0.71 11.07 4.72
C PHE A 10 -2.23 11.11 4.74
N LEU A 11 -2.82 11.20 5.93
CA LEU A 11 -4.26 11.38 6.12
C LEU A 11 -4.74 12.66 5.44
N LEU A 12 -4.06 13.77 5.71
CA LEU A 12 -4.36 15.06 5.10
C LEU A 12 -4.19 15.04 3.58
N LEU A 13 -3.13 14.40 3.07
CA LEU A 13 -2.89 14.29 1.63
C LEU A 13 -4.00 13.49 0.94
N THR A 14 -4.40 12.37 1.53
CA THR A 14 -5.48 11.53 1.02
C THR A 14 -6.82 12.27 1.01
N GLN A 15 -7.07 13.09 2.04
CA GLN A 15 -8.26 13.93 2.12
C GLN A 15 -8.28 15.03 1.05
N ILE A 16 -7.14 15.69 0.81
CA ILE A 16 -7.02 16.68 -0.27
C ILE A 16 -7.28 15.98 -1.62
N ALA A 17 -6.68 14.81 -1.86
CA ALA A 17 -6.91 14.06 -3.10
C ALA A 17 -8.41 13.74 -3.30
N TRP A 18 -9.11 13.35 -2.23
CA TRP A 18 -10.55 13.11 -2.28
C TRP A 18 -11.35 14.37 -2.64
N ASN A 19 -11.03 15.52 -2.06
CA ASN A 19 -11.69 16.78 -2.37
C ASN A 19 -11.50 17.15 -3.85
N VAL A 20 -10.28 16.98 -4.37
CA VAL A 20 -9.98 17.20 -5.80
C VAL A 20 -10.79 16.26 -6.69
N VAL A 21 -10.97 14.98 -6.32
CA VAL A 21 -11.87 14.05 -7.04
C VAL A 21 -13.31 14.58 -7.08
N GLN A 22 -13.83 15.09 -5.97
CA GLN A 22 -15.20 15.63 -5.94
C GLN A 22 -15.32 16.91 -6.77
N ASN A 23 -14.31 17.77 -6.68
CA ASN A 23 -14.28 19.04 -7.41
C ASN A 23 -14.09 18.82 -8.93
N SER A 24 -13.33 17.82 -9.35
CA SER A 24 -13.15 17.45 -10.76
C SER A 24 -14.41 16.81 -11.34
N ARG A 25 -15.10 15.95 -10.57
CA ARG A 25 -16.41 15.39 -10.97
C ARG A 25 -17.44 16.48 -11.23
N LYS A 26 -17.47 17.52 -10.41
CA LYS A 26 -18.38 18.66 -10.57
C LYS A 26 -18.01 19.55 -11.77
N ALA A 27 -16.72 19.78 -11.99
CA ALA A 27 -16.22 20.69 -13.02
C ALA A 27 -16.22 20.06 -14.42
N CYS A 28 -15.68 18.85 -14.53
CA CYS A 28 -15.37 18.19 -15.80
C CYS A 28 -16.31 16.99 -16.09
N GLY A 29 -16.98 16.46 -15.06
CA GLY A 29 -17.80 15.26 -15.17
C GLY A 29 -17.08 14.01 -14.67
N ALA A 30 -17.86 12.95 -14.41
CA ALA A 30 -17.37 11.72 -13.80
C ALA A 30 -16.44 10.89 -14.71
N HIS A 31 -16.62 11.00 -16.03
CA HIS A 31 -15.88 10.23 -17.03
C HIS A 31 -14.75 11.01 -17.69
N ASP A 32 -14.47 12.23 -17.23
CA ASP A 32 -13.36 13.02 -17.76
C ASP A 32 -12.00 12.42 -17.38
N GLU A 33 -11.02 12.58 -18.26
CA GLU A 33 -9.67 12.05 -18.09
C GLU A 33 -9.01 12.58 -16.80
N LEU A 34 -9.19 13.86 -16.47
CA LEU A 34 -8.69 14.45 -15.22
C LEU A 34 -9.32 13.78 -14.00
N THR A 35 -10.64 13.58 -14.04
CA THR A 35 -11.37 12.93 -12.95
C THR A 35 -10.87 11.50 -12.74
N SER A 36 -10.64 10.76 -13.82
CA SER A 36 -10.10 9.39 -13.78
C SER A 36 -8.69 9.35 -13.17
N GLU A 37 -7.80 10.25 -13.60
CA GLU A 37 -6.42 10.30 -13.11
C GLU A 37 -6.33 10.66 -11.62
N VAL A 38 -7.06 11.68 -11.18
CA VAL A 38 -7.09 12.05 -9.75
C VAL A 38 -7.74 10.94 -8.92
N THR A 39 -8.75 10.24 -9.46
CA THR A 39 -9.36 9.09 -8.78
C THR A 39 -8.34 7.98 -8.58
N SER A 40 -7.52 7.68 -9.60
CA SER A 40 -6.45 6.70 -9.53
C SER A 40 -5.40 7.07 -8.48
N LEU A 41 -4.98 8.33 -8.46
CA LEU A 41 -4.07 8.86 -7.44
C LEU A 41 -4.63 8.70 -6.02
N HIS A 42 -5.91 9.05 -5.81
CA HIS A 42 -6.56 8.90 -4.50
C HIS A 42 -6.60 7.44 -4.04
N ILE A 43 -6.86 6.48 -4.94
CA ILE A 43 -6.86 5.04 -4.62
C ILE A 43 -5.47 4.60 -4.15
N VAL A 44 -4.40 5.00 -4.85
CA VAL A 44 -3.02 4.67 -4.48
C VAL A 44 -2.66 5.27 -3.13
N LEU A 45 -2.97 6.55 -2.90
CA LEU A 45 -2.74 7.23 -1.62
C LEU A 45 -3.46 6.53 -0.46
N ARG A 46 -4.70 6.10 -0.67
CA ARG A 46 -5.48 5.37 0.35
C ARG A 46 -4.85 4.01 0.68
N ARG A 47 -4.36 3.28 -0.32
CA ARG A 47 -3.65 2.00 -0.11
C ARG A 47 -2.35 2.21 0.65
N LEU A 48 -1.59 3.22 0.26
CA LEU A 48 -0.34 3.60 0.92
C LEU A 48 -0.56 4.03 2.37
N GLN A 49 -1.62 4.79 2.65
CA GLN A 49 -2.02 5.16 4.01
C GLN A 49 -2.24 3.92 4.89
N VAL A 50 -2.93 2.89 4.36
CA VAL A 50 -3.15 1.63 5.10
C VAL A 50 -1.81 0.93 5.37
N GLU A 51 -0.92 0.87 4.38
CA GLU A 51 0.38 0.20 4.51
C GLU A 51 1.34 0.90 5.49
N VAL A 52 1.37 2.24 5.46
CA VAL A 52 2.19 3.07 6.36
C VAL A 52 1.66 2.99 7.80
N SER A 53 0.36 2.78 7.98
CA SER A 53 -0.26 2.68 9.31
C SER A 53 0.00 1.33 10.01
N LYS A 54 0.53 0.33 9.30
CA LYS A 54 0.84 -0.98 9.90
C LYS A 54 2.07 -0.87 10.81
N PRO A 55 1.99 -1.30 12.08
CA PRO A 55 3.13 -1.25 13.01
C PRO A 55 4.33 -2.10 12.55
N ASN A 56 4.09 -3.11 11.72
CA ASN A 56 5.12 -3.98 11.14
C ASN A 56 5.53 -3.59 9.71
N SER A 57 5.24 -2.35 9.29
CA SER A 57 5.60 -1.86 7.95
C SER A 57 7.13 -1.84 7.74
N ILE A 58 7.58 -2.06 6.50
CA ILE A 58 9.03 -1.98 6.15
C ILE A 58 9.60 -0.59 6.35
N LEU A 59 8.73 0.42 6.38
CA LEU A 59 9.11 1.79 6.64
C LEU A 59 9.76 1.95 8.02
N THR A 60 9.40 1.13 9.01
CA THR A 60 9.89 1.28 10.40
C THR A 60 10.90 0.22 10.84
N GLN A 61 11.06 -0.89 10.09
CA GLN A 61 11.89 -2.03 10.50
C GLN A 61 13.23 -2.16 9.75
N SER A 62 13.45 -1.34 8.73
CA SER A 62 14.70 -1.18 7.94
C SER A 62 15.91 -0.58 8.64
N ASP A 63 17.13 -1.10 8.47
CA ASP A 63 18.35 -0.27 8.58
C ASP A 63 18.31 0.93 7.59
N ASP A 64 17.63 0.75 6.45
CA ASP A 64 17.39 1.77 5.42
C ASP A 64 16.02 2.46 5.55
N SER A 65 15.41 2.40 6.74
CA SER A 65 14.09 3.02 7.04
C SER A 65 14.08 4.53 6.81
N LEU A 66 15.15 5.22 7.23
CA LEU A 66 15.24 6.68 7.13
C LEU A 66 15.20 7.17 5.68
N ASN A 67 15.96 6.54 4.78
CA ASN A 67 15.99 6.90 3.36
C ASN A 67 14.62 6.70 2.70
N ARG A 68 13.93 5.60 3.01
CA ARG A 68 12.58 5.35 2.47
C ARG A 68 11.53 6.30 3.03
N ILE A 69 11.63 6.68 4.30
CA ILE A 69 10.75 7.70 4.89
C ILE A 69 10.98 9.05 4.21
N GLU A 70 12.22 9.43 3.94
CA GLU A 70 12.57 10.67 3.25
C GLU A 70 12.08 10.67 1.79
N GLU A 71 12.32 9.59 1.04
CA GLU A 71 11.81 9.42 -0.33
C GLU A 71 10.29 9.53 -0.37
N LEU A 72 9.60 8.85 0.56
CA LEU A 72 8.16 8.89 0.68
C LEU A 72 7.65 10.30 1.00
N ALA A 73 8.34 11.01 1.90
CA ALA A 73 8.02 12.39 2.27
C ALA A 73 8.14 13.32 1.06
N GLN A 74 9.19 13.14 0.25
CA GLN A 74 9.42 13.92 -0.97
C GLN A 74 8.32 13.68 -2.01
N LEU A 75 8.03 12.41 -2.34
CA LEU A 75 6.96 12.04 -3.27
C LEU A 75 5.60 12.59 -2.82
N SER A 76 5.32 12.52 -1.53
CA SER A 76 4.07 12.99 -0.95
C SER A 76 3.98 14.51 -0.90
N SER A 77 5.09 15.21 -0.70
CA SER A 77 5.18 16.67 -0.79
C SER A 77 4.92 17.17 -2.21
N ASP A 78 5.52 16.53 -3.21
CA ASP A 78 5.33 16.87 -4.62
C ASP A 78 3.90 16.62 -5.06
N CYS A 79 3.33 15.47 -4.67
CA CYS A 79 1.92 15.16 -4.88
C CYS A 79 0.99 16.22 -4.24
N ARG A 80 1.28 16.63 -2.99
CA ARG A 80 0.50 17.65 -2.29
C ARG A 80 0.50 19.00 -3.02
N ARG A 81 1.65 19.42 -3.56
CA ARG A 81 1.77 20.67 -4.33
C ARG A 81 0.88 20.64 -5.56
N VAL A 82 0.91 19.54 -6.32
CA VAL A 82 0.08 19.35 -7.51
C VAL A 82 -1.41 19.35 -7.14
N LEU A 83 -1.81 18.58 -6.13
CA LEU A 83 -3.20 18.49 -5.70
C LEU A 83 -3.75 19.82 -5.18
N LYS A 84 -3.00 20.58 -4.36
CA LYS A 84 -3.45 21.92 -3.92
C LYS A 84 -3.63 22.89 -5.08
N THR A 85 -2.73 22.81 -6.07
CA THR A 85 -2.81 23.63 -7.28
C THR A 85 -4.09 23.30 -8.05
N LEU A 86 -4.37 22.01 -8.22
CA LEU A 86 -5.55 21.53 -8.92
C LEU A 86 -6.85 21.86 -8.15
N ASP A 87 -6.86 21.72 -6.83
CA ASP A 87 -8.01 22.05 -5.98
C ASP A 87 -8.40 23.52 -6.13
N GLY A 88 -7.44 24.44 -6.03
CA GLY A 88 -7.68 25.87 -6.19
C GLY A 88 -8.15 26.27 -7.60
N ILE A 89 -7.78 25.52 -8.63
CA ILE A 89 -8.32 25.71 -9.99
C ILE A 89 -9.78 25.26 -10.04
N LEU A 90 -10.07 24.06 -9.53
CA LEU A 90 -11.39 23.47 -9.59
C LEU A 90 -12.41 24.22 -8.72
N GLU A 91 -12.00 24.74 -7.57
CA GLU A 91 -12.85 25.61 -6.74
C GLU A 91 -13.27 26.87 -7.52
N LYS A 92 -12.32 27.53 -8.18
CA LYS A 92 -12.62 28.71 -9.03
C LYS A 92 -13.52 28.35 -10.19
N TYR A 93 -13.32 27.18 -10.82
CA TYR A 93 -14.18 26.68 -11.90
C TYR A 93 -15.62 26.48 -11.41
N ASN A 94 -15.77 25.75 -10.31
CA ASN A 94 -17.06 25.37 -9.77
C ASN A 94 -17.86 26.59 -9.25
N ALA A 95 -17.18 27.65 -8.84
CA ALA A 95 -17.80 28.91 -8.43
C ALA A 95 -18.37 29.75 -9.61
N LEU A 96 -18.02 29.44 -10.86
CA LEU A 96 -18.55 30.15 -12.03
C LEU A 96 -19.96 29.69 -12.39
N SER A 97 -20.79 30.63 -12.87
CA SER A 97 -22.12 30.35 -13.44
C SER A 97 -22.02 29.48 -14.69
N GLU A 98 -23.06 28.68 -14.97
CA GLU A 98 -23.06 27.73 -16.11
C GLU A 98 -22.80 28.42 -17.46
N GLU A 99 -23.30 29.64 -17.64
CA GLU A 99 -23.10 30.47 -18.84
C GLU A 99 -21.60 30.82 -19.06
N LYS A 100 -20.85 31.03 -17.97
CA LYS A 100 -19.40 31.32 -18.01
C LYS A 100 -18.54 30.06 -18.10
N ARG A 101 -19.03 28.90 -17.63
CA ARG A 101 -18.33 27.60 -17.78
C ARG A 101 -18.19 27.20 -19.25
N GLY A 102 -19.21 27.48 -20.07
CA GLY A 102 -19.18 27.23 -21.51
C GLY A 102 -18.19 28.10 -22.28
N VAL A 103 -17.96 29.34 -21.85
CA VAL A 103 -16.95 30.26 -22.43
C VAL A 103 -15.54 29.83 -22.06
N MET A 104 -15.39 29.24 -20.88
CA MET A 104 -14.12 28.72 -20.40
C MET A 104 -13.86 27.30 -20.91
N LYS A 105 -14.29 26.91 -22.11
CA LYS A 105 -13.79 25.70 -22.83
C LYS A 105 -12.26 25.73 -23.10
N LEU A 106 -11.58 26.77 -22.59
CA LEU A 106 -10.19 27.17 -22.77
C LEU A 106 -9.42 27.27 -21.41
N TRP A 107 -9.63 26.35 -20.44
CA TRP A 107 -8.71 26.25 -19.27
C TRP A 107 -7.31 25.69 -19.64
N LYS A 108 -7.03 25.47 -20.93
CA LYS A 108 -5.70 25.07 -21.43
C LYS A 108 -4.57 26.03 -21.03
N ARG A 109 -4.89 27.25 -20.57
CA ARG A 109 -3.94 28.24 -20.08
C ARG A 109 -4.50 28.95 -18.85
N VAL A 110 -4.43 28.31 -17.69
CA VAL A 110 -4.73 28.99 -16.44
C VAL A 110 -3.53 29.88 -16.09
N GLN A 111 -3.72 31.20 -16.17
CA GLN A 111 -2.73 32.17 -15.73
C GLN A 111 -2.76 32.29 -14.21
N PHE A 112 -1.68 31.88 -13.56
CA PHE A 112 -1.56 31.99 -12.11
C PHE A 112 -1.20 33.41 -11.66
N ARG A 113 -1.38 33.68 -10.36
CA ARG A 113 -1.05 34.96 -9.69
C ARG A 113 0.44 35.33 -9.80
N ASN A 114 1.30 34.35 -10.09
CA ASN A 114 2.73 34.45 -10.36
C ASN A 114 3.09 34.60 -11.85
N GLY A 115 2.11 34.73 -12.75
CA GLY A 115 2.32 34.99 -14.18
C GLY A 115 2.60 33.75 -15.04
N GLU A 116 2.85 32.58 -14.43
CA GLU A 116 3.03 31.32 -15.14
C GLU A 116 1.69 30.79 -15.69
N MET A 117 1.68 30.44 -16.97
CA MET A 117 0.60 29.65 -17.58
C MET A 117 0.92 28.17 -17.38
N LEU A 118 0.15 27.49 -16.53
CA LEU A 118 0.21 26.04 -16.41
C LEU A 118 -0.91 25.44 -17.26
N ASP A 119 -0.55 24.53 -18.17
CA ASP A 119 -1.52 23.77 -18.94
C ASP A 119 -2.17 22.72 -18.02
N LEU A 120 -3.48 22.52 -18.20
CA LEU A 120 -4.19 21.42 -17.56
C LEU A 120 -3.58 20.07 -17.96
N ALA A 121 -3.08 19.95 -19.20
CA ALA A 121 -2.35 18.78 -19.67
C ALA A 121 -1.09 18.53 -18.84
N ASP A 122 -0.34 19.57 -18.46
CA ASP A 122 0.85 19.45 -17.63
C ASP A 122 0.51 19.03 -16.20
N LEU A 123 -0.56 19.60 -15.62
CA LEU A 123 -1.03 19.21 -14.29
C LEU A 123 -1.48 17.76 -14.26
N ARG A 124 -2.19 17.35 -15.31
CA ARG A 124 -2.63 15.97 -15.50
C ARG A 124 -1.43 15.03 -15.62
N LEU A 125 -0.46 15.35 -16.47
CA LEU A 125 0.80 14.60 -16.57
C LEU A 125 1.54 14.50 -15.23
N LYS A 126 1.55 15.57 -14.43
CA LYS A 126 2.12 15.56 -13.06
C LYS A 126 1.35 14.65 -12.11
N VAL A 127 0.01 14.62 -12.17
CA VAL A 127 -0.83 13.70 -11.40
C VAL A 127 -0.54 12.25 -11.79
N SER A 128 -0.49 11.95 -13.09
CA SER A 128 -0.17 10.63 -13.62
C SER A 128 1.24 10.16 -13.21
N THR A 129 2.23 11.05 -13.31
CA THR A 129 3.61 10.78 -12.87
C THR A 129 3.67 10.49 -11.37
N SER A 130 3.00 11.31 -10.56
CA SER A 130 2.93 11.12 -9.11
C SER A 130 2.26 9.79 -8.75
N THR A 131 1.18 9.42 -9.46
CA THR A 131 0.47 8.15 -9.27
C THR A 131 1.39 6.97 -9.57
N SER A 132 2.15 7.04 -10.65
CA SER A 132 3.09 5.99 -11.07
C SER A 132 4.22 5.83 -10.04
N ALA A 133 4.83 6.93 -9.60
CA ALA A 133 5.90 6.91 -8.61
C ALA A 133 5.42 6.34 -7.26
N LEU A 134 4.26 6.78 -6.76
CA LEU A 134 3.69 6.26 -5.52
C LEU A 134 3.26 4.79 -5.64
N THR A 135 2.82 4.35 -6.83
CA THR A 135 2.50 2.93 -7.08
C THR A 135 3.76 2.07 -7.05
N LEU A 136 4.85 2.53 -7.68
CA LEU A 136 6.14 1.84 -7.63
C LEU A 136 6.67 1.74 -6.20
N PHE A 137 6.58 2.84 -5.44
CA PHE A 137 6.98 2.85 -4.03
C PHE A 137 6.12 1.89 -3.20
N LEU A 138 4.79 1.89 -3.40
CA LEU A 138 3.90 0.93 -2.76
C LEU A 138 4.28 -0.51 -3.12
N ASN A 139 4.58 -0.80 -4.38
CA ASN A 139 5.02 -2.13 -4.80
C ASN A 139 6.35 -2.52 -4.16
N MET A 140 7.30 -1.59 -4.00
CA MET A 140 8.55 -1.82 -3.28
C MET A 140 8.28 -2.18 -1.81
N LEU A 141 7.32 -1.51 -1.16
CA LEU A 141 6.86 -1.88 0.18
C LEU A 141 6.13 -3.24 0.19
N LEU A 142 5.38 -3.61 -0.85
CA LEU A 142 4.75 -4.93 -0.86
C LEU A 142 5.77 -6.05 -1.09
N ILE A 143 6.73 -5.84 -1.98
CA ILE A 143 7.80 -6.81 -2.27
C ILE A 143 8.74 -6.95 -1.07
N GLY A 144 9.16 -5.84 -0.44
CA GLY A 144 10.05 -5.89 0.71
C GLY A 144 9.41 -6.49 1.98
N SER A 145 8.10 -6.74 1.99
CA SER A 145 7.39 -7.39 3.11
C SER A 145 7.22 -8.88 2.85
N GLN A 146 7.30 -9.30 1.59
CA GLN A 146 7.32 -10.68 1.17
C GLN A 146 8.73 -11.27 1.38
N GLY A 147 8.84 -12.42 2.04
CA GLY A 147 10.14 -13.05 2.31
C GLY A 147 10.83 -12.57 3.59
N LYS A 148 10.21 -11.75 4.44
CA LYS A 148 10.85 -11.24 5.66
C LYS A 148 11.01 -12.33 6.71
N VAL A 149 9.94 -13.08 6.98
CA VAL A 149 9.99 -14.17 7.96
C VAL A 149 10.87 -15.29 7.39
N GLU A 150 10.81 -15.52 6.08
CA GLU A 150 11.76 -16.39 5.37
C GLU A 150 13.22 -15.98 5.63
N SER A 151 13.56 -14.71 5.41
CA SER A 151 14.93 -14.18 5.60
C SER A 151 15.36 -14.21 7.06
N TYR A 152 14.44 -13.95 7.99
CA TYR A 152 14.69 -14.10 9.43
C TYR A 152 15.01 -15.55 9.78
N MET A 153 14.18 -16.51 9.35
CA MET A 153 14.42 -17.93 9.59
C MET A 153 15.71 -18.43 8.92
N GLU A 154 16.09 -17.85 7.78
CA GLU A 154 17.32 -18.17 7.07
C GLU A 154 18.58 -17.57 7.72
N SER A 155 18.46 -16.43 8.41
CA SER A 155 19.58 -15.82 9.14
C SER A 155 19.76 -16.38 10.55
N GLN A 156 18.76 -17.05 11.10
CA GLN A 156 18.75 -17.52 12.48
C GLN A 156 19.07 -19.02 12.61
N GLY A 157 20.36 -19.35 12.70
CA GLY A 157 20.85 -20.69 13.07
C GLY A 157 20.29 -21.86 12.24
N ASP A 158 20.70 -23.08 12.57
CA ASP A 158 20.23 -24.26 11.82
C ASP A 158 18.82 -24.69 12.20
N GLU A 159 18.35 -24.36 13.41
CA GLU A 159 17.03 -24.76 13.93
C GLU A 159 15.87 -24.13 13.12
N LEU A 160 15.90 -22.81 12.90
CA LEU A 160 14.84 -22.13 12.13
C LEU A 160 14.95 -22.42 10.63
N ARG A 161 16.16 -22.65 10.10
CA ARG A 161 16.35 -23.12 8.71
C ARG A 161 15.70 -24.48 8.46
N GLN A 162 15.90 -25.43 9.38
CA GLN A 162 15.27 -26.74 9.29
C GLN A 162 13.75 -26.62 9.41
N MET A 163 13.27 -25.82 10.38
CA MET A 163 11.84 -25.57 10.57
C MET A 163 11.19 -24.94 9.33
N ARG A 164 11.87 -23.99 8.67
CA ARG A 164 11.41 -23.39 7.41
C ARG A 164 11.15 -24.44 6.33
N ARG A 165 12.10 -25.37 6.14
CA ARG A 165 11.97 -26.45 5.15
C ARG A 165 10.79 -27.38 5.46
N SER A 166 10.64 -27.79 6.71
CA SER A 166 9.49 -28.61 7.12
C SER A 166 8.17 -27.86 6.96
N LEU A 167 8.11 -26.55 7.27
CA LEU A 167 6.90 -25.74 7.05
C LEU A 167 6.51 -25.63 5.57
N ASN A 168 7.48 -25.46 4.67
CA ASN A 168 7.21 -25.47 3.23
C ASN A 168 6.64 -26.81 2.75
N TRP A 169 7.23 -27.91 3.22
CA TRP A 169 6.75 -29.26 2.91
C TRP A 169 5.33 -29.51 3.45
N ILE A 170 5.10 -29.24 4.74
CA ILE A 170 3.81 -29.42 5.41
C ILE A 170 2.73 -28.58 4.73
N THR A 171 3.06 -27.34 4.36
CA THR A 171 2.14 -26.44 3.65
C THR A 171 1.74 -27.01 2.30
N ALA A 172 2.71 -27.49 1.51
CA ALA A 172 2.44 -28.11 0.22
C ALA A 172 1.60 -29.40 0.35
N GLU A 173 1.88 -30.21 1.37
CA GLU A 173 1.12 -31.43 1.66
C GLU A 173 -0.33 -31.13 2.08
N MET A 174 -0.53 -30.12 2.94
CA MET A 174 -1.86 -29.68 3.37
C MET A 174 -2.67 -29.12 2.19
N GLN A 175 -2.04 -28.34 1.30
CA GLN A 175 -2.69 -27.86 0.08
C GLN A 175 -3.06 -28.99 -0.88
N ALA A 176 -2.21 -29.99 -1.04
CA ALA A 176 -2.48 -31.14 -1.89
C ALA A 176 -3.65 -32.00 -1.37
N LYS A 177 -3.85 -32.02 -0.05
CA LYS A 177 -4.93 -32.76 0.63
C LYS A 177 -6.24 -31.97 0.76
N ALA A 178 -6.23 -30.66 0.52
CA ALA A 178 -7.42 -29.83 0.59
C ALA A 178 -8.41 -30.18 -0.54
N PRO A 179 -9.73 -30.22 -0.28
CA PRO A 179 -10.72 -30.47 -1.32
C PRO A 179 -10.67 -29.37 -2.39
N LYS A 180 -10.55 -29.74 -3.67
CA LYS A 180 -10.44 -28.83 -4.83
C LYS A 180 -11.71 -27.98 -5.10
N ALA A 181 -12.62 -27.85 -4.16
CA ALA A 181 -13.94 -27.26 -4.38
C ALA A 181 -14.11 -25.97 -3.59
N GLY A 182 -13.83 -24.83 -4.23
CA GLY A 182 -14.47 -23.52 -3.97
C GLY A 182 -14.23 -22.83 -2.62
N GLU A 183 -13.68 -23.50 -1.61
CA GLU A 183 -13.33 -22.92 -0.31
C GLU A 183 -11.85 -22.51 -0.33
N GLY A 184 -11.57 -21.29 0.14
CA GLY A 184 -10.26 -20.65 0.01
C GLY A 184 -9.10 -21.51 0.50
N SER A 185 -7.90 -21.22 -0.02
CA SER A 185 -6.65 -21.84 0.42
C SER A 185 -6.58 -21.89 1.95
N ILE A 186 -6.22 -23.04 2.53
CA ILE A 186 -6.04 -23.22 3.99
C ILE A 186 -5.17 -22.09 4.58
N LEU A 187 -4.26 -21.56 3.77
CA LEU A 187 -3.37 -20.46 4.12
C LEU A 187 -4.05 -19.08 4.19
N THR A 188 -5.05 -18.81 3.34
CA THR A 188 -5.78 -17.52 3.31
C THR A 188 -6.88 -17.42 4.38
N THR A 189 -7.31 -18.55 4.92
CA THR A 189 -8.32 -18.62 6.00
C THR A 189 -7.70 -18.36 7.39
N TYR A 190 -6.38 -18.27 7.47
CA TYR A 190 -5.61 -18.04 8.68
C TYR A 190 -5.72 -16.58 9.15
N ALA A 191 -6.92 -16.09 9.46
CA ALA A 191 -7.12 -14.77 10.05
C ALA A 191 -6.69 -14.77 11.54
N GLY A 192 -5.40 -14.95 11.82
CA GLY A 192 -4.74 -14.70 13.12
C GLY A 192 -5.09 -15.62 14.31
N ASP A 193 -6.31 -16.16 14.39
CA ASP A 193 -6.84 -16.86 15.56
C ASP A 193 -7.36 -18.28 15.28
N ASP A 194 -6.96 -18.89 14.16
CA ASP A 194 -7.42 -20.24 13.84
C ASP A 194 -6.65 -21.30 14.65
N LYS A 195 -7.14 -21.57 15.86
CA LYS A 195 -6.62 -22.60 16.77
C LYS A 195 -6.58 -23.98 16.13
N ALA A 196 -7.45 -24.26 15.15
CA ALA A 196 -7.47 -25.54 14.45
C ALA A 196 -6.24 -25.68 13.55
N VAL A 197 -5.99 -24.68 12.70
CA VAL A 197 -4.87 -24.74 11.75
C VAL A 197 -3.52 -24.74 12.49
N TRP A 198 -3.36 -23.96 13.56
CA TRP A 198 -2.17 -24.05 14.42
C TRP A 198 -1.97 -25.44 15.05
N LYS A 199 -3.04 -26.12 15.47
CA LYS A 199 -2.94 -27.47 16.04
C LYS A 199 -2.44 -28.46 15.01
N ASP A 200 -2.86 -28.35 13.76
CA ASP A 200 -2.44 -29.25 12.69
C ASP A 200 -0.99 -29.00 12.28
N PHE A 201 -0.57 -27.75 12.09
CA PHE A 201 0.85 -27.43 11.89
C PHE A 201 1.74 -27.91 13.04
N ARG A 202 1.32 -27.69 14.29
CA ARG A 202 2.05 -28.17 15.46
C ARG A 202 2.17 -29.69 15.46
N ARG A 203 1.11 -30.41 15.08
CA ARG A 203 1.10 -31.87 15.03
C ARG A 203 2.09 -32.40 13.99
N GLU A 204 2.09 -31.83 12.79
CA GLU A 204 3.01 -32.24 11.73
C GLU A 204 4.47 -31.89 12.09
N LEU A 205 4.73 -30.71 12.67
CA LEU A 205 6.07 -30.36 13.14
C LEU A 205 6.57 -31.26 14.27
N LEU A 206 5.69 -31.74 15.15
CA LEU A 206 6.08 -32.74 16.16
C LEU A 206 6.49 -34.08 15.51
N LYS A 207 5.83 -34.48 14.41
CA LYS A 207 6.21 -35.70 13.65
C LYS A 207 7.54 -35.55 12.94
N GLU A 208 7.86 -34.35 12.47
CA GLU A 208 9.15 -33.99 11.88
C GLU A 208 10.30 -33.94 12.91
N GLY A 209 9.99 -34.09 14.21
CA GLY A 209 10.98 -34.22 15.28
C GLY A 209 11.27 -32.94 16.07
N PHE A 210 10.53 -31.85 15.84
CA PHE A 210 10.67 -30.63 16.63
C PHE A 210 10.09 -30.81 18.04
N SER A 211 10.79 -30.34 19.08
CA SER A 211 10.30 -30.45 20.45
C SER A 211 9.16 -29.45 20.74
N CYS A 212 8.29 -29.80 21.70
CA CYS A 212 7.20 -28.92 22.12
C CYS A 212 7.71 -27.56 22.63
N GLU A 213 8.85 -27.53 23.31
CA GLU A 213 9.47 -26.30 23.83
C GLU A 213 9.92 -25.37 22.71
N VAL A 214 10.57 -25.92 21.67
CA VAL A 214 11.01 -25.17 20.48
C VAL A 214 9.82 -24.62 19.71
N LEU A 215 8.75 -25.41 19.56
CA LEU A 215 7.52 -24.96 18.90
C LEU A 215 6.77 -23.87 19.69
N GLN A 216 6.83 -23.88 21.02
CA GLN A 216 6.29 -22.77 21.81
C GLN A 216 7.15 -21.51 21.69
N ARG A 217 8.48 -21.67 21.75
CA ARG A 217 9.44 -20.57 21.61
C ARG A 217 9.26 -19.82 20.30
N HIS A 218 9.13 -20.54 19.19
CA HIS A 218 9.04 -19.97 17.83
C HIS A 218 7.60 -19.85 17.30
N LYS A 219 6.60 -19.99 18.17
CA LYS A 219 5.17 -20.01 17.78
C LYS A 219 4.76 -18.83 16.90
N GLN A 220 5.20 -17.62 17.26
CA GLN A 220 4.83 -16.42 16.51
C GLN A 220 5.51 -16.40 15.14
N THR A 221 6.81 -16.71 15.08
CA THR A 221 7.58 -16.81 13.83
C THR A 221 6.97 -17.85 12.88
N ILE A 222 6.55 -19.00 13.38
CA ILE A 222 5.90 -20.03 12.56
C ILE A 222 4.59 -19.51 11.98
N LYS A 223 3.75 -18.87 12.81
CA LYS A 223 2.49 -18.27 12.37
C LYS A 223 2.72 -17.23 11.29
N ASP A 224 3.66 -16.31 11.52
CA ASP A 224 3.96 -15.24 10.59
C ASP A 224 4.51 -15.80 9.26
N TYR A 225 5.31 -16.88 9.30
CA TYR A 225 5.81 -17.53 8.08
C TYR A 225 4.70 -18.20 7.26
N VAL A 226 3.79 -18.91 7.92
CA VAL A 226 2.64 -19.55 7.25
C VAL A 226 1.72 -18.51 6.63
N MET A 227 1.49 -17.38 7.31
CA MET A 227 0.76 -16.24 6.74
C MET A 227 1.45 -15.68 5.51
N GLU A 228 2.78 -15.52 5.58
CA GLU A 228 3.58 -15.04 4.48
C GLU A 228 3.47 -15.96 3.26
N LEU A 229 3.52 -17.30 3.46
CA LEU A 229 3.32 -18.30 2.40
C LEU A 229 1.92 -18.21 1.77
N GLY A 230 0.88 -17.90 2.54
CA GLY A 230 -0.49 -17.73 2.05
C GLY A 230 -0.74 -16.48 1.23
N SER A 231 0.10 -15.47 1.41
CA SER A 231 0.03 -14.20 0.68
C SER A 231 0.80 -14.19 -0.63
N ARG A 232 1.53 -15.28 -0.94
CA ARG A 232 2.26 -15.48 -2.21
C ARG A 232 1.31 -16.02 -3.28
#